data_AF-A0A970YKL8-F1
#
_entry.id   AF-A0A970YKL8-F1
#
_cell.length_a   1.000
_cell.length_b   1.000
_cell.length_c   1.000
_cell.angle_alpha   90.00
_cell.angle_beta   90.00
_cell.angle_gamma   90.00
#
_symmetry.space_group_name_H-M   'P 1'
#
loop_
_entity.id
_entity.type
_entity.pdbx_description
1 polymer ?
#
loop_
_entity_poly.entity_id
_entity_poly.type
_entity_poly.pdbx_seq_one_letter_code
_entity_poly.pdbx_strand_id
1 'polypeptide(L)'
;MDFEETDLGRIEISEAVIRDIAIHSYIEFLKFDPKEAKARKEAKSTVDIDLDEKVDGTKTVKITVNTKIKYGVSIPSHARKMQEKLKNDVESFSGIKVEDVSITIEDVYEEAQKPAMFEEEEEFENSEVKPQLEESKSEETVEETEDEDREKEV
;
A
#
# COMPACT_ATOMS: atom_id res chain seq x y z
N MET A 1 -8.59 -31.09 16.51
CA MET A 1 -7.15 -31.05 16.21
C MET A 1 -6.98 -31.61 14.80
N ASP A 2 -7.03 -30.75 13.77
CA ASP A 2 -6.97 -31.16 12.36
C ASP A 2 -5.53 -31.47 11.97
N PHE A 3 -5.30 -32.72 11.58
CA PHE A 3 -4.00 -33.24 11.20
C PHE A 3 -4.10 -33.89 9.85
N GLU A 4 -3.12 -33.60 9.00
CA GLU A 4 -2.73 -34.54 7.96
C GLU A 4 -1.60 -35.40 8.52
N GLU A 5 -1.90 -36.69 8.76
CA GLU A 5 -0.87 -37.71 8.85
C GLU A 5 -0.47 -38.09 7.43
N THR A 6 0.77 -37.75 7.09
CA THR A 6 1.40 -38.11 5.83
C THR A 6 2.39 -39.24 6.08
N ASP A 7 2.82 -39.93 5.03
CA ASP A 7 3.91 -40.92 5.12
C ASP A 7 5.23 -40.33 5.66
N LEU A 8 5.33 -39.00 5.74
CA LEU A 8 6.48 -38.23 6.22
C LEU A 8 6.32 -37.72 7.67
N GLY A 9 5.15 -37.91 8.31
CA GLY A 9 4.86 -37.43 9.66
C GLY A 9 3.59 -36.58 9.75
N ARG A 10 3.50 -35.76 10.80
CA ARG A 10 2.30 -34.97 11.16
C ARG A 10 2.44 -33.51 10.76
N ILE A 11 1.43 -32.95 10.10
CA ILE A 11 1.35 -31.51 9.80
C ILE A 11 0.38 -30.86 10.80
N GLU A 12 0.82 -29.77 11.43
CA GLU A 12 0.02 -28.97 12.36
C GLU A 12 0.12 -27.48 12.01
N ILE A 13 -1.03 -26.79 11.93
CA ILE A 13 -1.10 -25.34 11.72
C ILE A 13 -1.33 -24.66 13.06
N SER A 14 -0.38 -23.80 13.45
CA SER A 14 -0.51 -23.00 14.67
C SER A 14 -1.50 -21.86 14.49
N GLU A 15 -2.11 -21.43 15.60
CA GLU A 15 -2.95 -20.23 15.65
C GLU A 15 -2.26 -19.00 15.05
N ALA A 16 -0.97 -18.82 15.34
CA ALA A 16 -0.20 -17.67 14.87
C ALA A 16 -0.16 -17.59 13.34
N VAL A 17 -0.16 -18.73 12.65
CA VAL A 17 -0.18 -18.80 11.18
C VAL A 17 -1.56 -18.43 10.65
N ILE A 18 -2.64 -18.91 11.28
CA ILE A 18 -4.02 -18.55 10.92
C ILE A 18 -4.24 -17.05 11.08
N ARG A 19 -3.72 -16.48 12.17
CA ARG A 19 -3.76 -15.03 12.41
C ARG A 19 -3.02 -14.27 11.32
N ASP A 20 -1.84 -14.73 10.93
CA ASP A 20 -1.04 -14.08 9.89
C ASP A 20 -1.75 -14.11 8.53
N ILE A 21 -2.43 -15.22 8.19
CA ILE A 21 -3.28 -15.33 7.00
C ILE A 21 -4.41 -14.28 7.04
N ALA A 22 -5.14 -14.18 8.15
CA ALA A 22 -6.23 -13.22 8.30
C ALA A 22 -5.74 -11.76 8.18
N ILE A 23 -4.59 -11.45 8.80
CA ILE A 23 -3.95 -10.12 8.70
C ILE A 23 -3.57 -9.81 7.26
N HIS A 24 -2.93 -10.75 6.54
CA HIS A 24 -2.56 -10.54 5.13
C HIS A 24 -3.79 -10.33 4.25
N SER A 25 -4.83 -11.14 4.45
CA SER A 25 -6.09 -11.00 3.72
C SER A 25 -6.74 -9.63 3.93
N TYR A 26 -6.72 -9.12 5.18
CA TYR A 26 -7.22 -7.80 5.54
C TYR A 26 -6.42 -6.66 4.88
N ILE A 27 -5.07 -6.72 4.94
CA ILE A 27 -4.19 -5.73 4.31
C ILE A 27 -4.42 -5.67 2.80
N GLU A 28 -4.54 -6.84 2.17
CA GLU A 28 -4.80 -6.94 0.73
C GLU A 28 -6.18 -6.36 0.37
N PHE A 29 -7.20 -6.60 1.20
CA PHE A 29 -8.52 -6.02 1.00
C PHE A 29 -8.51 -4.49 1.00
N LEU A 30 -7.77 -3.90 1.95
CA LEU A 30 -7.58 -2.44 2.05
C LEU A 30 -6.64 -1.87 0.99
N LYS A 31 -6.00 -2.74 0.18
CA LYS A 31 -4.98 -2.39 -0.81
C LYS A 31 -3.82 -1.61 -0.19
N PHE A 32 -3.51 -1.90 1.07
CA PHE A 32 -2.32 -1.35 1.71
C PHE A 32 -1.07 -2.09 1.25
N ASP A 33 0.04 -1.36 1.16
CA ASP A 33 1.31 -1.95 0.79
C ASP A 33 1.76 -2.91 1.92
N PRO A 34 1.88 -4.23 1.67
CA PRO A 34 2.21 -5.19 2.71
C PRO A 34 3.64 -5.02 3.26
N LYS A 35 4.45 -4.19 2.59
CA LYS A 35 5.80 -3.77 2.99
C LYS A 35 5.80 -2.60 3.97
N GLU A 36 4.68 -1.90 4.13
CA GLU A 36 4.57 -0.80 5.07
C GLU A 36 4.42 -1.34 6.50
N ALA A 37 5.46 -1.17 7.31
CA ALA A 37 5.49 -1.66 8.69
C ALA A 37 4.36 -1.08 9.56
N LYS A 38 3.90 0.14 9.25
CA LYS A 38 2.78 0.80 9.92
C LYS A 38 1.45 0.08 9.65
N ALA A 39 1.17 -0.23 8.38
CA ALA A 39 -0.04 -0.95 7.98
C ALA A 39 -0.11 -2.36 8.62
N ARG A 40 1.02 -3.08 8.66
CA ARG A 40 1.08 -4.38 9.36
C ARG A 40 0.85 -4.26 10.86
N LYS A 41 1.42 -3.25 11.51
CA LYS A 41 1.26 -3.03 12.96
C LYS A 41 -0.19 -2.70 13.31
N GLU A 42 -0.83 -1.85 12.51
CA GLU A 42 -2.24 -1.49 12.68
C GLU A 42 -3.14 -2.71 12.46
N ALA A 43 -2.95 -3.44 11.36
CA ALA A 43 -3.72 -4.65 11.06
C ALA A 43 -3.61 -5.73 12.16
N LYS A 44 -2.43 -5.88 12.80
CA LYS A 44 -2.23 -6.79 13.94
C LYS A 44 -3.06 -6.42 15.18
N SER A 45 -3.36 -5.14 15.37
CA SER A 45 -4.19 -4.68 16.48
C SER A 45 -5.68 -4.69 16.13
N THR A 46 -6.00 -4.62 14.84
CA THR A 46 -7.37 -4.62 14.31
C THR A 46 -7.95 -6.03 14.19
N VAL A 47 -7.14 -7.03 13.82
CA VAL A 47 -7.60 -8.39 13.56
C VAL A 47 -7.31 -9.29 14.75
N ASP A 48 -8.36 -9.83 15.34
CA ASP A 48 -8.32 -10.81 16.42
C ASP A 48 -8.93 -12.14 15.95
N ILE A 49 -8.39 -13.26 16.44
CA ILE A 49 -8.89 -14.59 16.10
C ILE A 49 -9.08 -15.42 17.36
N ASP A 50 -10.19 -16.14 17.39
CA ASP A 50 -10.51 -17.12 18.43
C ASP A 50 -10.64 -18.50 17.78
N LEU A 51 -9.87 -19.46 18.27
CA LEU A 51 -9.95 -20.85 17.84
C LEU A 51 -10.81 -21.64 18.83
N ASP A 52 -11.91 -22.16 18.32
CA ASP A 52 -12.83 -23.01 19.07
C ASP A 52 -12.68 -24.44 18.57
N GLU A 53 -12.30 -25.36 19.46
CA GLU A 53 -12.26 -26.78 19.15
C GLU A 53 -13.55 -27.43 19.65
N LYS A 54 -14.39 -27.89 18.71
CA LYS A 54 -15.64 -28.55 19.05
C LYS A 54 -15.37 -29.93 19.65
N VAL A 55 -16.33 -30.41 20.43
CA VAL A 55 -16.29 -31.72 21.10
C VAL A 55 -16.08 -32.88 20.11
N ASP A 56 -16.53 -32.71 18.86
CA ASP A 56 -16.33 -33.66 17.75
C ASP A 56 -14.91 -33.63 17.14
N GLY A 57 -13.99 -32.82 17.66
CA GLY A 57 -12.59 -32.70 17.22
C GLY A 57 -12.38 -31.75 16.04
N THR A 58 -13.43 -31.19 15.45
CA THR A 58 -13.36 -30.18 14.38
C THR A 58 -12.93 -28.83 14.95
N LYS A 59 -11.87 -28.22 14.40
CA LYS A 59 -11.52 -26.83 14.73
C LYS A 59 -12.35 -25.87 13.90
N THR A 60 -12.80 -24.81 14.57
CA THR A 60 -13.47 -23.67 13.95
C THR A 60 -12.80 -22.39 14.37
N VAL A 61 -12.76 -21.41 13.46
CA VAL A 61 -12.18 -20.09 13.71
C VAL A 61 -13.29 -19.05 13.76
N LYS A 62 -13.22 -18.16 14.74
CA LYS A 62 -13.98 -16.91 14.81
C LYS A 62 -13.02 -15.76 14.56
N ILE A 63 -13.38 -14.85 13.66
CA ILE A 63 -12.54 -13.72 13.27
C ILE A 63 -13.25 -12.44 13.70
N THR A 64 -12.58 -11.59 14.47
CA THR A 64 -13.09 -10.27 14.84
C THR A 64 -12.20 -9.19 14.22
N VAL A 65 -12.81 -8.21 13.55
CA VAL A 65 -12.08 -7.14 12.87
C VAL A 65 -12.61 -5.77 13.28
N ASN A 66 -11.71 -4.93 13.79
CA ASN A 66 -11.95 -3.56 14.22
C ASN A 66 -11.35 -2.57 13.21
N THR A 67 -12.16 -2.08 12.27
CA THR A 67 -11.67 -1.35 11.10
C THR A 67 -12.27 0.06 10.98
N LYS A 68 -11.59 0.89 10.19
CA LYS A 68 -12.04 2.22 9.79
C LYS A 68 -12.43 2.19 8.32
N ILE A 69 -13.48 2.89 7.95
CA ILE A 69 -13.96 2.90 6.55
C ILE A 69 -13.86 4.28 5.92
N LYS A 70 -13.61 4.31 4.61
CA LYS A 70 -13.59 5.55 3.83
C LYS A 70 -15.00 6.16 3.73
N TYR A 71 -15.08 7.47 3.92
CA TYR A 71 -16.31 8.24 3.69
C TYR A 71 -16.79 8.12 2.24
N GLY A 72 -18.11 8.07 2.04
CA GLY A 72 -18.73 7.92 0.73
C GLY A 72 -18.84 6.47 0.22
N VAL A 73 -18.39 5.48 1.01
CA VAL A 73 -18.59 4.05 0.70
C VAL A 73 -19.76 3.49 1.50
N SER A 74 -20.57 2.63 0.87
CA SER A 74 -21.64 1.91 1.56
C SER A 74 -21.04 0.90 2.57
N ILE A 75 -21.17 1.20 3.86
CA ILE A 75 -20.65 0.38 4.96
C ILE A 75 -21.12 -1.09 4.84
N PRO A 76 -22.42 -1.39 4.67
CA PRO A 76 -22.87 -2.79 4.60
C PRO A 76 -22.28 -3.55 3.41
N SER A 77 -22.17 -2.90 2.26
CA SER A 77 -21.60 -3.52 1.05
C SER A 77 -20.10 -3.78 1.22
N HIS A 78 -19.38 -2.82 1.79
CA HIS A 78 -17.94 -2.93 2.00
C HIS A 78 -17.60 -3.98 3.07
N ALA A 79 -18.30 -3.96 4.20
CA ALA A 79 -18.13 -4.94 5.27
C ALA A 79 -18.43 -6.37 4.77
N ARG A 80 -19.51 -6.56 4.00
CA ARG A 80 -19.85 -7.86 3.42
C ARG A 80 -18.72 -8.42 2.54
N LYS A 81 -18.16 -7.58 1.66
CA LYS A 81 -17.03 -7.98 0.80
C LYS A 81 -15.79 -8.35 1.63
N MET A 82 -15.54 -7.62 2.72
CA MET A 82 -14.44 -7.92 3.64
C MET A 82 -14.66 -9.25 4.36
N GLN A 83 -15.87 -9.52 4.86
CA GLN A 83 -16.24 -10.80 5.48
C GLN A 83 -16.02 -11.97 4.51
N GLU A 84 -16.52 -11.84 3.28
CA GLU A 84 -16.40 -12.87 2.25
C GLU A 84 -14.93 -13.15 1.92
N LYS A 85 -14.09 -12.12 1.77
CA LYS A 85 -12.67 -12.30 1.49
C LYS A 85 -11.93 -12.99 2.64
N LEU A 86 -12.10 -12.48 3.86
CA LEU A 86 -11.43 -13.04 5.04
C LEU A 86 -11.81 -14.51 5.26
N LYS A 87 -13.10 -14.82 5.13
CA LYS A 87 -13.58 -16.20 5.23
C LYS A 87 -12.94 -17.08 4.17
N ASN A 88 -13.03 -16.68 2.90
CA ASN A 88 -12.52 -17.49 1.80
C ASN A 88 -11.02 -17.73 1.91
N ASP A 89 -10.22 -16.71 2.24
CA ASP A 89 -8.76 -16.83 2.30
C ASP A 89 -8.33 -17.72 3.49
N VAL A 90 -8.94 -17.54 4.67
CA VAL A 90 -8.62 -18.37 5.84
C VAL A 90 -9.02 -19.82 5.59
N GLU A 91 -10.21 -20.08 5.06
CA GLU A 91 -10.65 -21.46 4.76
C GLU A 91 -9.77 -22.09 3.66
N SER A 92 -9.42 -21.35 2.61
CA SER A 92 -8.64 -21.86 1.48
C SER A 92 -7.17 -22.12 1.82
N PHE A 93 -6.55 -21.27 2.66
CA PHE A 93 -5.13 -21.40 2.99
C PHE A 93 -4.86 -22.26 4.22
N SER A 94 -5.78 -22.32 5.17
CA SER A 94 -5.61 -23.13 6.39
C SER A 94 -6.34 -24.47 6.34
N GLY A 95 -7.33 -24.64 5.46
CA GLY A 95 -8.22 -25.81 5.45
C GLY A 95 -9.18 -25.88 6.65
N ILE A 96 -9.16 -24.89 7.54
CA ILE A 96 -9.99 -24.83 8.74
C ILE A 96 -11.26 -24.04 8.45
N LYS A 97 -12.39 -24.52 8.95
CA LYS A 97 -13.69 -23.87 8.76
C LYS A 97 -13.82 -22.61 9.61
N VAL A 98 -14.31 -21.52 9.00
CA VAL A 98 -14.59 -20.28 9.70
C VAL A 98 -16.07 -20.28 10.12
N GLU A 99 -16.31 -20.23 11.42
CA GLU A 99 -17.65 -20.22 12.01
C GLU A 99 -18.30 -18.85 11.87
N ASP A 100 -17.58 -17.80 12.26
CA ASP A 100 -18.09 -16.43 12.26
C ASP A 100 -16.99 -15.42 11.86
N VAL A 101 -17.40 -14.36 11.17
CA VAL A 101 -16.56 -13.20 10.86
C VAL A 101 -17.30 -11.94 11.30
N SER A 102 -16.90 -11.37 12.42
CA SER A 102 -17.49 -10.18 13.00
C SER A 102 -16.68 -8.94 12.64
N ILE A 103 -17.34 -7.94 12.05
CA ILE A 103 -16.70 -6.66 11.68
C ILE A 103 -17.34 -5.53 12.46
N THR A 104 -16.50 -4.80 13.20
CA THR A 104 -16.85 -3.59 13.91
C THR A 104 -16.21 -2.39 13.20
N ILE A 105 -17.03 -1.39 12.85
CA ILE A 105 -16.55 -0.14 12.26
C ILE A 105 -16.35 0.87 13.39
N GLU A 106 -15.09 1.22 13.66
CA GLU A 106 -14.72 2.11 14.76
C GLU A 106 -14.75 3.59 14.35
N ASP A 107 -14.46 3.88 13.09
CA ASP A 107 -14.26 5.25 12.61
C ASP A 107 -14.50 5.37 11.10
N VAL A 108 -14.73 6.60 10.64
CA VAL A 108 -14.86 6.94 9.22
C VAL A 108 -13.81 7.99 8.86
N TYR A 109 -13.00 7.73 7.84
CA TYR A 109 -11.95 8.65 7.41
C TYR A 109 -12.23 9.21 6.00
N GLU A 110 -11.82 10.46 5.79
CA GLU A 110 -11.77 11.06 4.46
C GLU A 110 -10.37 10.89 3.88
N GLU A 111 -10.25 10.46 2.63
CA GLU A 111 -8.97 10.58 1.94
C GLU A 111 -8.72 12.06 1.66
N ALA A 112 -7.63 12.61 2.18
CA ALA A 112 -7.15 13.92 1.78
C ALA A 112 -6.93 13.89 0.26
N GLN A 113 -7.65 14.72 -0.47
CA GLN A 113 -7.44 14.89 -1.91
C GLN A 113 -5.99 15.34 -2.10
N LYS A 114 -5.15 14.50 -2.74
CA LYS A 114 -3.90 15.00 -3.31
C LYS A 114 -4.29 16.09 -4.30
N PRO A 115 -3.77 17.33 -4.18
CA PRO A 115 -4.05 18.35 -5.17
C PRO A 115 -3.60 17.80 -6.53
N ALA A 116 -4.50 17.84 -7.50
CA ALA A 116 -4.17 17.49 -8.88
C ALA A 116 -3.08 18.46 -9.35
N MET A 117 -1.86 17.95 -9.55
CA MET A 117 -0.90 18.63 -10.43
C MET A 117 -1.48 18.51 -11.83
N PHE A 118 -1.95 19.63 -12.38
CA PHE A 118 -2.20 19.74 -13.81
C PHE A 118 -0.84 19.64 -14.50
N GLU A 119 -0.61 18.55 -15.24
CA GLU A 119 0.44 18.52 -16.25
C GLU A 119 -0.07 19.38 -17.42
N GLU A 120 0.50 20.58 -17.59
CA GLU A 120 0.36 21.34 -18.83
C GLU A 120 1.16 20.61 -19.91
N GLU A 121 0.47 19.87 -20.77
CA GLU A 121 0.99 19.47 -22.09
C GLU A 121 1.00 20.72 -22.99
N GLU A 122 2.14 21.42 -23.05
CA GLU A 122 2.40 22.34 -24.17
C GLU A 122 2.98 21.55 -25.34
N GLU A 123 2.06 21.10 -26.19
CA GLU A 123 2.30 20.57 -27.53
C GLU A 123 2.73 21.74 -28.45
N PHE A 124 4.02 21.88 -28.75
CA PHE A 124 4.48 22.73 -29.84
C PHE A 124 4.71 21.90 -31.10
N GLU A 125 3.76 21.99 -32.02
CA GLU A 125 3.84 21.50 -33.39
C GLU A 125 5.04 22.11 -34.15
N ASN A 126 5.70 21.24 -34.91
CA ASN A 126 6.80 21.53 -35.81
C ASN A 126 6.32 22.28 -37.08
N SER A 127 6.97 23.40 -37.43
CA SER A 127 7.01 23.87 -38.81
C SER A 127 8.38 24.46 -39.16
N GLU A 128 9.11 23.72 -39.99
CA GLU A 128 10.34 24.10 -40.68
C GLU A 128 10.11 25.26 -41.65
N VAL A 129 10.92 26.33 -41.57
CA VAL A 129 11.40 27.07 -42.76
C VAL A 129 12.79 27.68 -42.47
N LYS A 130 13.85 27.17 -43.12
CA LYS A 130 15.08 27.94 -43.43
C LYS A 130 14.88 28.63 -44.80
N PRO A 131 15.46 29.83 -45.01
CA PRO A 131 16.69 29.87 -45.81
C PRO A 131 17.76 30.86 -45.30
N GLN A 132 19.00 30.58 -45.73
CA GLN A 132 20.26 31.30 -45.49
C GLN A 132 20.38 32.53 -46.42
N LEU A 133 21.21 33.53 -46.05
CA LEU A 133 22.54 33.82 -46.67
C LEU A 133 22.95 35.33 -46.65
N GLU A 134 24.20 35.57 -46.17
CA GLU A 134 25.20 36.63 -46.55
C GLU A 134 24.90 38.14 -46.34
N GLU A 135 25.82 39.04 -45.99
CA GLU A 135 27.26 39.05 -45.66
C GLU A 135 27.64 40.46 -45.12
N SER A 136 28.85 40.58 -44.54
CA SER A 136 29.68 41.80 -44.38
C SER A 136 29.41 42.75 -43.20
N LYS A 137 30.37 43.40 -42.52
CA LYS A 137 31.80 43.29 -42.13
C LYS A 137 32.17 44.69 -41.59
N SER A 138 33.16 44.75 -40.69
CA SER A 138 33.93 45.92 -40.15
C SER A 138 33.38 46.56 -38.86
N GLU A 139 34.16 46.97 -37.87
CA GLU A 139 35.62 47.14 -37.63
C GLU A 139 35.81 47.19 -36.09
N GLU A 140 36.75 46.46 -35.47
CA GLU A 140 38.02 46.97 -34.86
C GLU A 140 37.81 48.09 -33.81
N THR A 141 38.26 48.01 -32.55
CA THR A 141 39.66 48.28 -32.12
C THR A 141 39.77 48.16 -30.56
N VAL A 142 40.68 47.32 -30.04
CA VAL A 142 41.71 47.51 -28.96
C VAL A 142 41.28 48.06 -27.56
N GLU A 143 41.86 47.76 -26.39
CA GLU A 143 42.78 46.79 -25.74
C GLU A 143 43.12 47.41 -24.34
N GLU A 144 43.58 46.60 -23.38
CA GLU A 144 44.44 46.96 -22.21
C GLU A 144 43.87 47.87 -21.08
N THR A 145 44.15 47.77 -19.77
CA THR A 145 45.05 47.03 -18.85
C THR A 145 44.53 47.32 -17.40
N GLU A 146 44.49 46.39 -16.43
CA GLU A 146 45.52 46.00 -15.44
C GLU A 146 45.93 47.03 -14.35
N ASP A 147 46.44 46.48 -13.23
CA ASP A 147 46.91 47.05 -11.94
C ASP A 147 45.84 47.31 -10.84
N GLU A 148 45.73 46.50 -9.77
CA GLU A 148 46.71 46.14 -8.71
C GLU A 148 47.08 47.34 -7.81
N ASP A 149 46.65 47.30 -6.55
CA ASP A 149 47.46 47.85 -5.45
C ASP A 149 47.21 47.02 -4.18
N ARG A 150 48.19 46.15 -3.94
CA ARG A 150 48.60 45.59 -2.66
C ARG A 150 49.40 46.71 -1.96
N GLU A 151 49.22 46.95 -0.66
CA GLU A 151 50.24 46.65 0.38
C GLU A 151 49.71 47.11 1.76
N LYS A 152 49.73 46.22 2.79
CA LYS A 152 50.65 46.15 3.96
C LYS A 152 50.68 47.44 4.80
N GLU A 153 50.72 47.45 6.14
CA GLU A 153 51.53 46.76 7.16
C GLU A 153 50.92 47.27 8.51
N VAL A 154 50.88 46.62 9.67
CA VAL A 154 51.93 46.12 10.58
C VAL A 154 51.22 45.32 11.68
#